data_AF-A0A523YDD4-F1
#
_entry.id   AF-A0A523YDD4-F1
#
_cell.length_a   1.000
_cell.length_b   1.000
_cell.length_c   1.000
_cell.angle_alpha   90.00
_cell.angle_beta   90.00
_cell.angle_gamma   90.00
#
_symmetry.space_group_name_H-M   'P 1'
#
loop_
_entity.id
_entity.type
_entity.pdbx_description
1 polymer ?
#
loop_
_entity_poly.entity_id
_entity_poly.type
_entity_poly.pdbx_seq_one_letter_code
_entity_poly.pdbx_strand_id
1 'polypeptide(L)'
;MRILFEDSPDYEMVLGDYLERIPISWSRDESFGLLKTRLVAEPETTRDLAEKVMDNREKGGELAGSLLSAIAETSEGQDWMFESLTSGNVRKEASALVMLLNLISSITEPNLDHNLRLLKANAQSVSEDNTHLLLWCLEEACEKERDIFVPLLEEVLRTRGVPAASVYLSRPSLHRERPVSALVLAVEILEEKGLDNGEISLGLIGIYPKNREFVLERLKRWISKGKFPDSHHGMLVAHLKKHDTSPIIALIEELIDSGNRNALYVAANCLEELTQSISEWLGWCEKWESDSNKEPAVIRSLLEILSRLKTYEASGDRIRAIELVQKFASRSNIDYEDSTKHISLGKYSHEGCANTRQENRYTLKRP
;
A
#
# COMPACT_ATOMS: atom_id res chain seq x y z
N MET A 1 20.25 -20.87 28.64
CA MET A 1 20.31 -21.80 27.49
C MET A 1 20.08 -23.27 27.86
N ARG A 2 20.61 -23.85 28.96
CA ARG A 2 20.20 -25.22 29.39
C ARG A 2 18.71 -25.34 29.72
N ILE A 3 18.12 -24.24 30.16
CA ILE A 3 16.71 -24.08 30.50
C ILE A 3 15.78 -24.19 29.26
N LEU A 4 16.31 -24.09 28.02
CA LEU A 4 15.53 -24.20 26.76
C LEU A 4 14.81 -25.55 26.54
N PHE A 5 15.20 -26.55 27.31
CA PHE A 5 14.79 -27.94 27.14
C PHE A 5 14.29 -28.54 28.47
N GLU A 6 13.92 -27.68 29.42
CA GLU A 6 13.24 -28.11 30.63
C GLU A 6 11.77 -28.39 30.31
N ASP A 7 11.30 -29.60 30.61
CA ASP A 7 9.93 -30.05 30.38
C ASP A 7 8.99 -29.43 31.43
N SER A 8 8.70 -28.13 31.28
CA SER A 8 7.85 -27.36 32.18
C SER A 8 6.89 -26.45 31.39
N PRO A 9 5.59 -26.38 31.76
CA PRO A 9 4.61 -25.50 31.11
C PRO A 9 5.00 -24.01 31.15
N ASP A 10 5.65 -23.56 32.23
CA ASP A 10 6.12 -22.18 32.36
C ASP A 10 7.17 -21.84 31.29
N TYR A 11 7.92 -22.84 30.85
CA TYR A 11 8.97 -22.68 29.87
C TYR A 11 8.44 -22.60 28.44
N GLU A 12 7.48 -23.45 28.09
CA GLU A 12 6.76 -23.41 26.80
C GLU A 12 6.10 -22.04 26.57
N MET A 13 5.59 -21.43 27.63
CA MET A 13 5.05 -20.08 27.59
C MET A 13 6.14 -19.06 27.24
N VAL A 14 7.28 -19.07 27.93
CA VAL A 14 8.39 -18.14 27.66
C VAL A 14 8.97 -18.32 26.26
N LEU A 15 9.10 -19.56 25.78
CA LEU A 15 9.57 -19.84 24.43
C LEU A 15 8.59 -19.35 23.36
N GLY A 16 7.29 -19.62 23.52
CA GLY A 16 6.27 -19.12 22.60
C GLY A 16 6.25 -17.59 22.53
N ASP A 17 6.35 -16.91 23.68
CA ASP A 17 6.43 -15.44 23.73
C ASP A 17 7.69 -14.90 23.08
N TYR A 18 8.81 -15.63 23.15
CA TYR A 18 10.03 -15.30 22.43
C TYR A 18 9.83 -15.45 20.92
N LEU A 19 9.30 -16.59 20.46
CA LEU A 19 9.09 -16.87 19.03
C LEU A 19 8.07 -15.91 18.38
N GLU A 20 7.03 -15.50 19.10
CA GLU A 20 6.06 -14.50 18.63
C GLU A 20 6.68 -13.13 18.34
N ARG A 21 7.84 -12.84 18.94
CA ARG A 21 8.59 -11.59 18.73
C ARG A 21 9.56 -11.66 17.55
N ILE A 22 9.81 -12.84 16.99
CA ILE A 22 10.74 -13.03 15.87
C ILE A 22 9.92 -13.06 14.55
N PRO A 23 10.30 -12.35 13.49
CA PRO A 23 9.44 -12.21 12.29
C PRO A 23 9.49 -13.43 11.37
N ILE A 24 8.48 -14.31 11.33
CA ILE A 24 8.36 -15.64 10.63
C ILE A 24 9.46 -16.06 9.60
N SER A 25 9.92 -15.18 8.71
CA SER A 25 11.14 -15.35 7.90
C SER A 25 12.43 -14.92 8.65
N TRP A 26 13.07 -15.84 9.38
CA TRP A 26 14.19 -15.54 10.31
C TRP A 26 15.60 -15.72 9.77
N SER A 27 15.76 -16.02 8.47
CA SER A 27 17.07 -16.30 7.85
C SER A 27 18.10 -15.15 7.98
N ARG A 28 17.76 -14.04 8.64
CA ARG A 28 18.58 -12.84 8.83
C ARG A 28 18.78 -12.40 10.29
N ASP A 29 18.24 -13.11 11.29
CA ASP A 29 18.42 -12.73 12.70
C ASP A 29 19.63 -13.44 13.34
N GLU A 30 20.68 -12.68 13.67
CA GLU A 30 21.91 -13.19 14.30
C GLU A 30 21.66 -13.83 15.68
N SER A 31 20.63 -13.39 16.42
CA SER A 31 20.28 -13.94 17.73
C SER A 31 19.74 -15.37 17.63
N PHE A 32 19.15 -15.72 16.49
CA PHE A 32 18.64 -17.06 16.20
C PHE A 32 19.76 -18.04 15.82
N GLY A 33 20.93 -17.58 15.34
CA GLY A 33 22.04 -18.45 14.95
C GLY A 33 22.59 -19.33 16.08
N LEU A 34 22.59 -18.81 17.31
CA LEU A 34 22.99 -19.57 18.51
C LEU A 34 21.94 -20.63 18.89
N LEU A 35 20.66 -20.33 18.72
CA LEU A 35 19.57 -21.27 18.96
C LEU A 35 19.56 -22.37 17.88
N LYS A 36 19.68 -22.00 16.61
CA LYS A 36 19.72 -22.92 15.45
C LYS A 36 20.80 -23.99 15.62
N THR A 37 22.01 -23.60 16.02
CA THR A 37 23.13 -24.55 16.21
C THR A 37 22.77 -25.67 17.19
N ARG A 38 22.02 -25.34 18.25
CA ARG A 38 21.61 -26.31 19.25
C ARG A 38 20.40 -27.14 18.83
N LEU A 39 19.41 -26.52 18.18
CA LEU A 39 18.26 -27.24 17.63
C LEU A 39 18.68 -28.29 16.61
N VAL A 40 19.66 -27.98 15.75
CA VAL A 40 20.25 -28.92 14.78
C VAL A 40 20.98 -30.08 15.45
N ALA A 41 21.62 -29.84 16.61
CA ALA A 41 22.34 -30.89 17.33
C ALA A 41 21.40 -31.89 18.04
N GLU A 42 20.13 -31.52 18.26
CA GLU A 42 19.14 -32.31 18.99
C GLU A 42 17.79 -32.32 18.23
N PRO A 43 17.70 -33.00 17.06
CA PRO A 43 16.54 -32.92 16.18
C PRO A 43 15.27 -33.54 16.80
N GLU A 44 15.38 -34.69 17.47
CA GLU A 44 14.25 -35.31 18.18
C GLU A 44 13.68 -34.37 19.26
N THR A 45 14.54 -33.79 20.09
CA THR A 45 14.15 -32.82 21.11
C THR A 45 13.50 -31.56 20.50
N THR A 46 14.01 -31.10 19.36
CA THR A 46 13.44 -29.97 18.62
C THR A 46 12.04 -30.27 18.13
N ARG A 47 11.81 -31.48 17.62
CA ARG A 47 10.49 -31.92 17.19
C ARG A 47 9.51 -32.01 18.35
N ASP A 48 9.90 -32.65 19.45
CA ASP A 48 9.05 -32.78 20.63
C ASP A 48 8.65 -31.41 21.21
N LEU A 49 9.58 -30.46 21.19
CA LEU A 49 9.32 -29.07 21.58
C LEU A 49 8.35 -28.38 20.62
N ALA A 50 8.52 -28.58 19.31
CA ALA A 50 7.63 -28.02 18.31
C ALA A 50 6.20 -28.57 18.42
N GLU A 51 6.03 -29.87 18.70
CA GLU A 51 4.71 -30.47 18.92
C GLU A 51 4.00 -29.86 20.14
N LYS A 52 4.73 -29.65 21.24
CA LYS A 52 4.19 -28.97 22.44
C LYS A 52 3.75 -27.54 22.16
N VAL A 53 4.58 -26.77 21.45
CA VAL A 53 4.25 -25.39 21.03
C VAL A 53 3.04 -25.37 20.10
N MET A 54 2.91 -26.37 19.23
CA MET A 54 1.83 -26.48 18.27
C MET A 54 0.46 -26.65 18.95
N ASP A 55 0.40 -27.43 20.03
CA ASP A 55 -0.85 -27.75 20.71
C ASP A 55 -1.34 -26.62 21.63
N ASN A 56 -0.41 -25.86 22.23
CA ASN A 56 -0.71 -24.94 23.32
C ASN A 56 -1.01 -23.48 22.92
N ARG A 57 -0.96 -23.12 21.63
CA ARG A 57 -1.18 -21.74 21.17
C ARG A 57 -2.10 -21.61 19.96
N GLU A 58 -2.76 -20.45 19.85
CA GLU A 58 -3.60 -20.08 18.71
C GLU A 58 -2.82 -20.06 17.39
N LYS A 59 -1.57 -19.56 17.41
CA LYS A 59 -0.62 -19.61 16.29
C LYS A 59 0.41 -20.75 16.41
N GLY A 60 0.08 -21.79 17.16
CA GLY A 60 1.02 -22.87 17.49
C GLY A 60 1.69 -23.49 16.26
N GLY A 61 0.94 -23.68 15.17
CA GLY A 61 1.47 -24.22 13.91
C GLY A 61 2.57 -23.35 13.29
N GLU A 62 2.38 -22.03 13.21
CA GLU A 62 3.40 -21.12 12.67
C GLU A 62 4.67 -21.11 13.54
N LEU A 63 4.50 -21.00 14.86
CA LEU A 63 5.60 -20.96 15.83
C LEU A 63 6.40 -22.28 15.83
N ALA A 64 5.70 -23.41 15.74
CA ALA A 64 6.32 -24.73 15.62
C ALA A 64 7.12 -24.87 14.32
N GLY A 65 6.57 -24.44 13.18
CA GLY A 65 7.29 -24.47 11.89
C GLY A 65 8.56 -23.62 11.90
N SER A 66 8.51 -22.52 12.64
CA SER A 66 9.62 -21.63 12.90
C SER A 66 10.77 -22.31 13.68
N LEU A 67 10.46 -23.14 14.68
CA LEU A 67 11.46 -23.98 15.36
C LEU A 67 11.99 -25.08 14.44
N LEU A 68 11.08 -25.78 13.75
CA LEU A 68 11.41 -26.91 12.87
C LEU A 68 12.22 -26.47 11.64
N SER A 69 12.14 -25.20 11.25
CA SER A 69 12.98 -24.59 10.21
C SER A 69 14.47 -24.72 10.52
N ALA A 70 14.86 -24.87 11.79
CA ALA A 70 16.25 -25.12 12.17
C ALA A 70 16.76 -26.47 11.64
N ILE A 71 15.90 -27.50 11.62
CA ILE A 71 16.25 -28.86 11.21
C ILE A 71 15.73 -29.22 9.81
N ALA A 72 15.11 -28.28 9.11
CA ALA A 72 14.44 -28.52 7.84
C ALA A 72 15.38 -29.00 6.71
N GLU A 73 16.68 -28.76 6.79
CA GLU A 73 17.67 -29.26 5.83
C GLU A 73 18.13 -30.71 6.09
N THR A 74 17.77 -31.29 7.24
CA THR A 74 18.05 -32.69 7.57
C THR A 74 17.05 -33.64 6.90
N SER A 75 17.41 -34.91 6.73
CA SER A 75 16.48 -35.91 6.18
C SER A 75 15.22 -36.03 7.03
N GLU A 76 15.37 -36.03 8.36
CA GLU A 76 14.24 -36.09 9.30
C GLU A 76 13.33 -34.86 9.18
N GLY A 77 13.91 -33.66 9.04
CA GLY A 77 13.15 -32.44 8.84
C GLY A 77 12.38 -32.43 7.51
N GLN A 78 12.99 -32.94 6.44
CA GLN A 78 12.33 -33.07 5.13
C GLN A 78 11.18 -34.09 5.15
N ASP A 79 11.39 -35.26 5.75
CA ASP A 79 10.36 -36.30 5.89
C ASP A 79 9.18 -35.76 6.71
N TRP A 80 9.46 -35.10 7.84
CA TRP A 80 8.42 -34.51 8.68
C TRP A 80 7.63 -33.43 7.94
N MET A 81 8.32 -32.56 7.18
CA MET A 81 7.69 -31.51 6.40
C MET A 81 6.75 -32.08 5.34
N PHE A 82 7.18 -33.14 4.64
CA PHE A 82 6.36 -33.83 3.64
C PHE A 82 5.10 -34.47 4.28
N GLU A 83 5.27 -35.21 5.37
CA GLU A 83 4.16 -35.84 6.09
C GLU A 83 3.18 -34.79 6.63
N SER A 84 3.70 -33.71 7.18
CA SER A 84 2.89 -32.66 7.81
C SER A 84 2.07 -31.85 6.80
N LEU A 85 2.64 -31.57 5.62
CA LEU A 85 1.96 -30.88 4.53
C LEU A 85 0.79 -31.68 3.94
N THR A 86 0.84 -33.01 4.05
CA THR A 86 -0.18 -33.92 3.51
C THR A 86 -1.09 -34.53 4.59
N SER A 87 -0.90 -34.13 5.85
CA SER A 87 -1.57 -34.74 7.00
C SER A 87 -3.07 -34.41 7.13
N GLY A 88 -3.55 -33.37 6.47
CA GLY A 88 -4.90 -32.81 6.67
C GLY A 88 -5.07 -32.12 8.03
N ASN A 89 -4.01 -32.02 8.84
CA ASN A 89 -4.02 -31.27 10.09
C ASN A 89 -3.54 -29.84 9.81
N VAL A 90 -4.46 -28.88 9.93
CA VAL A 90 -4.21 -27.45 9.66
C VAL A 90 -2.99 -26.90 10.39
N ARG A 91 -2.74 -27.29 11.64
CA ARG A 91 -1.58 -26.79 12.41
C ARG A 91 -0.27 -27.38 11.89
N LYS A 92 -0.25 -28.67 11.56
CA LYS A 92 0.93 -29.34 10.95
C LYS A 92 1.22 -28.79 9.56
N GLU A 93 0.19 -28.55 8.76
CA GLU A 93 0.31 -27.89 7.47
C GLU A 93 0.91 -26.49 7.61
N ALA A 94 0.44 -25.69 8.58
CA ALA A 94 0.98 -24.36 8.85
C ALA A 94 2.48 -24.43 9.18
N SER A 95 2.88 -25.38 10.03
CA SER A 95 4.30 -25.60 10.36
C SER A 95 5.13 -25.94 9.13
N ALA A 96 4.66 -26.87 8.29
CA ALA A 96 5.34 -27.29 7.07
C ALA A 96 5.47 -26.13 6.07
N LEU A 97 4.45 -25.27 5.95
CA LEU A 97 4.50 -24.09 5.10
C LEU A 97 5.51 -23.05 5.61
N VAL A 98 5.61 -22.84 6.93
CA VAL A 98 6.66 -21.96 7.50
C VAL A 98 8.06 -22.53 7.25
N MET A 99 8.24 -23.85 7.37
CA MET A 99 9.51 -24.50 7.01
C MET A 99 9.84 -24.28 5.52
N LEU A 100 8.91 -24.57 4.62
CA LEU A 100 9.07 -24.35 3.18
C LEU A 100 9.40 -22.90 2.85
N LEU A 101 8.70 -21.96 3.47
CA LEU A 101 8.94 -20.54 3.32
C LEU A 101 10.38 -20.18 3.65
N ASN A 102 10.87 -20.62 4.82
CA ASN A 102 12.24 -20.33 5.24
C ASN A 102 13.29 -20.91 4.29
N LEU A 103 13.07 -22.14 3.80
CA LEU A 103 13.95 -22.79 2.83
C LEU A 103 13.97 -22.05 1.48
N ILE A 104 12.81 -21.64 0.96
CA ILE A 104 12.69 -20.94 -0.33
C ILE A 104 13.25 -19.51 -0.25
N SER A 105 13.03 -18.81 0.87
CA SER A 105 13.48 -17.43 1.08
C SER A 105 15.00 -17.29 1.24
N SER A 106 15.71 -18.37 1.53
CA SER A 106 17.15 -18.37 1.75
C SER A 106 17.94 -18.30 0.43
N ILE A 107 19.13 -17.66 0.47
CA ILE A 107 19.90 -17.28 -0.74
C ILE A 107 20.83 -18.40 -1.20
N THR A 108 21.18 -19.35 -0.33
CA THR A 108 22.31 -20.27 -0.53
C THR A 108 21.95 -21.75 -0.43
N GLU A 109 20.68 -22.12 -0.60
CA GLU A 109 20.27 -23.45 -0.14
C GLU A 109 20.44 -24.59 -1.13
N PRO A 110 21.01 -25.73 -0.67
CA PRO A 110 20.90 -27.00 -1.36
C PRO A 110 19.44 -27.46 -1.37
N ASN A 111 18.99 -28.08 -2.46
CA ASN A 111 17.64 -28.64 -2.64
C ASN A 111 16.49 -27.65 -2.91
N LEU A 112 16.77 -26.39 -3.30
CA LEU A 112 15.73 -25.44 -3.71
C LEU A 112 14.74 -26.06 -4.73
N ASP A 113 15.23 -26.72 -5.77
CA ASP A 113 14.40 -27.41 -6.77
C ASP A 113 13.44 -28.43 -6.15
N HIS A 114 13.88 -29.16 -5.12
CA HIS A 114 13.05 -30.14 -4.43
C HIS A 114 11.92 -29.44 -3.66
N ASN A 115 12.25 -28.39 -2.90
CA ASN A 115 11.29 -27.62 -2.12
C ASN A 115 10.25 -26.92 -3.02
N LEU A 116 10.68 -26.39 -4.16
CA LEU A 116 9.79 -25.80 -5.17
C LEU A 116 8.84 -26.86 -5.75
N ARG A 117 9.34 -28.04 -6.11
CA ARG A 117 8.48 -29.15 -6.58
C ARG A 117 7.48 -29.58 -5.52
N LEU A 118 7.89 -29.64 -4.26
CA LEU A 118 7.01 -30.00 -3.15
C LEU A 118 5.88 -28.98 -2.97
N LEU A 119 6.22 -27.68 -2.95
CA LEU A 119 5.23 -26.61 -2.90
C LEU A 119 4.26 -26.69 -4.08
N LYS A 120 4.78 -26.83 -5.30
CA LYS A 120 3.96 -26.94 -6.51
C LYS A 120 2.99 -28.12 -6.46
N ALA A 121 3.45 -29.28 -6.00
CA ALA A 121 2.63 -30.49 -5.95
C ALA A 121 1.47 -30.41 -4.95
N ASN A 122 1.62 -29.62 -3.89
CA ASN A 122 0.67 -29.57 -2.77
C ASN A 122 -0.10 -28.24 -2.65
N ALA A 123 0.20 -27.23 -3.47
CA ALA A 123 -0.41 -25.90 -3.35
C ALA A 123 -1.95 -25.92 -3.35
N GLN A 124 -2.56 -26.83 -4.11
CA GLN A 124 -4.02 -26.94 -4.20
C GLN A 124 -4.65 -27.74 -3.04
N SER A 125 -3.87 -28.57 -2.34
CA SER A 125 -4.38 -29.42 -1.26
C SER A 125 -4.28 -28.78 0.12
N VAL A 126 -3.47 -27.73 0.28
CA VAL A 126 -3.35 -26.97 1.53
C VAL A 126 -4.70 -26.42 1.97
N SER A 127 -5.02 -26.50 3.26
CA SER A 127 -6.26 -25.96 3.83
C SER A 127 -6.48 -24.48 3.50
N GLU A 128 -7.76 -24.07 3.41
CA GLU A 128 -8.13 -22.65 3.27
C GLU A 128 -7.69 -21.82 4.48
N ASP A 129 -7.63 -22.41 5.67
CA ASP A 129 -7.17 -21.77 6.90
C ASP A 129 -5.70 -21.32 6.82
N ASN A 130 -4.92 -21.94 5.94
CA ASN A 130 -3.50 -21.66 5.73
C ASN A 130 -3.22 -20.84 4.47
N THR A 131 -4.24 -20.20 3.89
CA THR A 131 -4.11 -19.43 2.64
C THR A 131 -3.03 -18.36 2.70
N HIS A 132 -2.88 -17.65 3.83
CA HIS A 132 -1.85 -16.60 3.96
C HIS A 132 -0.43 -17.15 3.86
N LEU A 133 -0.15 -18.29 4.49
CA LEU A 133 1.17 -18.94 4.44
C LEU A 133 1.44 -19.52 3.05
N LEU A 134 0.44 -20.14 2.42
CA LEU A 134 0.56 -20.64 1.05
C LEU A 134 0.90 -19.50 0.07
N LEU A 135 0.14 -18.40 0.13
CA LEU A 135 0.38 -17.25 -0.74
C LEU A 135 1.79 -16.67 -0.51
N TRP A 136 2.30 -16.69 0.72
CA TRP A 136 3.67 -16.29 1.00
C TRP A 136 4.69 -17.21 0.34
N CYS A 137 4.53 -18.53 0.50
CA CYS A 137 5.43 -19.49 -0.14
C CYS A 137 5.45 -19.30 -1.66
N LEU A 138 4.28 -19.10 -2.28
CA LEU A 138 4.15 -18.89 -3.72
C LEU A 138 4.77 -17.57 -4.19
N GLU A 139 4.61 -16.48 -3.44
CA GLU A 139 5.28 -15.20 -3.73
C GLU A 139 6.80 -15.35 -3.72
N GLU A 140 7.36 -16.03 -2.72
CA GLU A 140 8.81 -16.27 -2.63
C GLU A 140 9.29 -17.19 -3.75
N ALA A 141 8.50 -18.20 -4.12
CA ALA A 141 8.78 -19.08 -5.24
C ALA A 141 8.73 -18.34 -6.60
N CYS A 142 7.88 -17.32 -6.76
CA CYS A 142 7.82 -16.49 -7.97
C CYS A 142 9.14 -15.77 -8.26
N GLU A 143 9.94 -15.47 -7.24
CA GLU A 143 11.26 -14.86 -7.42
C GLU A 143 12.31 -15.83 -7.95
N LYS A 144 12.09 -17.14 -7.72
CA LYS A 144 13.01 -18.21 -8.12
C LYS A 144 12.65 -18.76 -9.51
N GLU A 145 11.37 -19.05 -9.72
CA GLU A 145 10.85 -19.67 -10.95
C GLU A 145 9.54 -19.02 -11.42
N ARG A 146 9.65 -17.77 -11.89
CA ARG A 146 8.50 -16.92 -12.25
C ARG A 146 7.51 -17.58 -13.20
N ASP A 147 8.00 -18.23 -14.25
CA ASP A 147 7.16 -18.81 -15.31
C ASP A 147 6.29 -19.98 -14.82
N ILE A 148 6.68 -20.60 -13.70
CA ILE A 148 5.95 -21.73 -13.10
C ILE A 148 5.03 -21.25 -11.99
N PHE A 149 5.53 -20.38 -11.11
CA PHE A 149 4.80 -20.01 -9.89
C PHE A 149 3.84 -18.84 -10.05
N VAL A 150 4.04 -17.93 -11.02
CA VAL A 150 3.03 -16.89 -11.29
C VAL A 150 1.70 -17.50 -11.75
N PRO A 151 1.66 -18.42 -12.74
CA PRO A 151 0.42 -19.09 -13.11
C PRO A 151 -0.23 -19.86 -11.96
N LEU A 152 0.57 -20.53 -11.12
CA LEU A 152 0.07 -21.27 -9.96
C LEU A 152 -0.52 -20.35 -8.89
N LEU A 153 0.15 -19.23 -8.60
CA LEU A 153 -0.35 -18.19 -7.69
C LEU A 153 -1.69 -17.64 -8.19
N GLU A 154 -1.78 -17.31 -9.48
CA GLU A 154 -3.02 -16.85 -10.08
C GLU A 154 -4.13 -17.91 -10.03
N GLU A 155 -3.80 -19.18 -10.25
CA GLU A 155 -4.75 -20.28 -10.10
C GLU A 155 -5.28 -20.38 -8.67
N VAL A 156 -4.40 -20.33 -7.66
CA VAL A 156 -4.80 -20.32 -6.25
C VAL A 156 -5.70 -19.12 -5.93
N LEU A 157 -5.38 -17.93 -6.44
CA LEU A 157 -6.22 -16.74 -6.28
C LEU A 157 -7.61 -16.94 -6.91
N ARG A 158 -7.70 -17.50 -8.14
CA ARG A 158 -8.99 -17.78 -8.79
C ARG A 158 -9.82 -18.80 -8.03
N THR A 159 -9.20 -19.91 -7.61
CA THR A 159 -9.88 -21.01 -6.94
C THR A 159 -10.39 -20.59 -5.56
N ARG A 160 -9.58 -19.87 -4.78
CA ARG A 160 -9.92 -19.45 -3.41
C ARG A 160 -10.68 -18.13 -3.35
N GLY A 161 -10.70 -17.35 -4.43
CA GLY A 161 -11.52 -16.15 -4.58
C GLY A 161 -11.21 -15.04 -3.57
N VAL A 162 -12.26 -14.43 -3.02
CA VAL A 162 -12.17 -13.21 -2.18
C VAL A 162 -11.23 -13.36 -0.98
N PRO A 163 -11.32 -14.42 -0.15
CA PRO A 163 -10.40 -14.58 0.98
C PRO A 163 -8.92 -14.51 0.58
N ALA A 164 -8.53 -15.22 -0.48
CA ALA A 164 -7.16 -15.21 -0.96
C ALA A 164 -6.75 -13.86 -1.55
N ALA A 165 -7.63 -13.22 -2.33
CA ALA A 165 -7.36 -11.90 -2.89
C ALA A 165 -7.18 -10.81 -1.81
N SER A 166 -8.04 -10.79 -0.79
CA SER A 166 -7.95 -9.86 0.34
C SER A 166 -6.63 -10.04 1.11
N VAL A 167 -6.27 -11.29 1.44
CA VAL A 167 -5.01 -11.62 2.12
C VAL A 167 -3.80 -11.22 1.27
N TYR A 168 -3.83 -11.54 -0.03
CA TYR A 168 -2.75 -11.22 -0.96
C TYR A 168 -2.50 -9.71 -1.04
N LEU A 169 -3.55 -8.90 -1.17
CA LEU A 169 -3.41 -7.43 -1.27
C LEU A 169 -3.04 -6.77 0.06
N SER A 170 -3.62 -7.24 1.18
CA SER A 170 -3.38 -6.68 2.52
C SER A 170 -1.96 -6.88 3.02
N ARG A 171 -1.23 -7.83 2.44
CA ARG A 171 0.08 -8.18 2.92
C ARG A 171 1.10 -7.06 2.62
N PRO A 172 1.81 -6.55 3.64
CA PRO A 172 2.90 -5.62 3.43
C PRO A 172 3.98 -6.32 2.60
N SER A 173 4.31 -5.78 1.42
CA SER A 173 5.44 -6.30 0.65
C SER A 173 6.73 -5.97 1.40
N LEU A 174 7.28 -6.94 2.12
CA LEU A 174 8.60 -6.85 2.72
C LEU A 174 9.62 -6.81 1.58
N HIS A 175 9.97 -5.60 1.13
CA HIS A 175 11.12 -5.31 0.27
C HIS A 175 11.14 -5.91 -1.16
N ARG A 176 10.06 -6.53 -1.66
CA ARG A 176 10.08 -7.32 -2.90
C ARG A 176 8.96 -7.01 -3.90
N GLU A 177 9.26 -7.12 -5.19
CA GLU A 177 8.33 -6.82 -6.29
C GLU A 177 7.34 -7.98 -6.50
N ARG A 178 6.05 -7.77 -6.17
CA ARG A 178 4.98 -8.74 -6.43
C ARG A 178 4.65 -8.83 -7.94
N PRO A 179 4.25 -10.02 -8.45
CA PRO A 179 3.79 -10.15 -9.83
C PRO A 179 2.59 -9.26 -10.12
N VAL A 180 2.73 -8.37 -11.11
CA VAL A 180 1.69 -7.39 -11.48
C VAL A 180 0.41 -8.08 -11.97
N SER A 181 0.51 -9.19 -12.69
CA SER A 181 -0.65 -9.95 -13.17
C SER A 181 -1.47 -10.54 -12.01
N ALA A 182 -0.81 -11.07 -10.98
CA ALA A 182 -1.46 -11.56 -9.78
C ALA A 182 -2.11 -10.41 -8.97
N LEU A 183 -1.48 -9.24 -8.88
CA LEU A 183 -2.08 -8.05 -8.26
C LEU A 183 -3.32 -7.59 -9.02
N VAL A 184 -3.26 -7.54 -10.35
CA VAL A 184 -4.38 -7.21 -11.23
C VAL A 184 -5.55 -8.16 -10.98
N LEU A 185 -5.28 -9.47 -11.02
CA LEU A 185 -6.28 -10.50 -10.79
C LEU A 185 -6.93 -10.37 -9.41
N ALA A 186 -6.14 -10.17 -8.35
CA ALA A 186 -6.67 -10.01 -7.00
C ALA A 186 -7.58 -8.77 -6.87
N VAL A 187 -7.20 -7.65 -7.50
CA VAL A 187 -8.06 -6.45 -7.56
C VAL A 187 -9.37 -6.77 -8.27
N GLU A 188 -9.33 -7.45 -9.41
CA GLU A 188 -10.52 -7.81 -10.18
C GLU A 188 -11.48 -8.73 -9.41
N ILE A 189 -10.95 -9.74 -8.71
CA ILE A 189 -11.74 -10.63 -7.84
C ILE A 189 -12.51 -9.84 -6.77
N LEU A 190 -11.86 -8.86 -6.13
CA LEU A 190 -12.51 -8.03 -5.10
C LEU A 190 -13.54 -7.08 -5.71
N GLU A 191 -13.23 -6.46 -6.85
CA GLU A 191 -14.15 -5.55 -7.57
C GLU A 191 -15.43 -6.27 -8.02
N GLU A 192 -15.33 -7.50 -8.54
CA GLU A 192 -16.49 -8.28 -9.00
C GLU A 192 -17.50 -8.57 -7.89
N LYS A 193 -17.04 -8.66 -6.64
CA LYS A 193 -17.90 -8.90 -5.48
C LYS A 193 -18.42 -7.63 -4.82
N GLY A 194 -18.10 -6.46 -5.39
CA GLY A 194 -18.57 -5.17 -4.90
C GLY A 194 -17.97 -4.77 -3.54
N LEU A 195 -16.82 -5.33 -3.18
CA LEU A 195 -16.12 -4.96 -1.96
C LEU A 195 -15.38 -3.64 -2.22
N ASP A 196 -15.80 -2.57 -1.54
CA ASP A 196 -15.15 -1.26 -1.59
C ASP A 196 -14.20 -1.17 -0.39
N ASN A 197 -13.03 -1.79 -0.55
CA ASN A 197 -12.12 -2.04 0.57
C ASN A 197 -10.75 -1.38 0.34
N GLY A 198 -10.11 -0.93 1.45
CA GLY A 198 -8.74 -0.41 1.44
C GLY A 198 -7.69 -1.36 0.85
N GLU A 199 -8.01 -2.65 0.76
CA GLU A 199 -7.23 -3.68 0.05
C GLU A 199 -7.05 -3.37 -1.44
N ILE A 200 -8.11 -2.92 -2.12
CA ILE A 200 -8.03 -2.55 -3.53
C ILE A 200 -7.03 -1.40 -3.70
N SER A 201 -7.07 -0.41 -2.80
CA SER A 201 -6.07 0.66 -2.79
C SER A 201 -4.64 0.14 -2.62
N LEU A 202 -4.40 -0.83 -1.74
CA LEU A 202 -3.09 -1.47 -1.58
C LEU A 202 -2.64 -2.17 -2.86
N GLY A 203 -3.56 -2.85 -3.56
CA GLY A 203 -3.28 -3.45 -4.86
C GLY A 203 -2.93 -2.42 -5.93
N LEU A 204 -3.73 -1.35 -6.05
CA LEU A 204 -3.49 -0.28 -7.02
C LEU A 204 -2.14 0.43 -6.81
N ILE A 205 -1.72 0.61 -5.55
CA ILE A 205 -0.38 1.11 -5.20
C ILE A 205 0.71 0.24 -5.83
N GLY A 206 0.61 -1.09 -5.69
CA GLY A 206 1.59 -2.02 -6.26
C GLY A 206 1.58 -2.08 -7.79
N ILE A 207 0.42 -1.85 -8.41
CA ILE A 207 0.23 -1.94 -9.86
C ILE A 207 0.70 -0.65 -10.56
N TYR A 208 0.45 0.53 -9.99
CA TYR A 208 0.66 1.83 -10.65
C TYR A 208 2.05 2.01 -11.30
N PRO A 209 3.18 1.64 -10.66
CA PRO A 209 4.50 1.81 -11.25
C PRO A 209 4.76 0.96 -12.51
N LYS A 210 4.00 -0.12 -12.71
CA LYS A 210 4.23 -1.10 -13.78
C LYS A 210 3.09 -1.16 -14.80
N ASN A 211 1.87 -0.80 -14.41
CA ASN A 211 0.70 -0.75 -15.27
C ASN A 211 -0.20 0.43 -14.88
N ARG A 212 0.20 1.63 -15.33
CA ARG A 212 -0.47 2.89 -15.02
C ARG A 212 -1.89 2.95 -15.56
N GLU A 213 -2.10 2.48 -16.79
CA GLU A 213 -3.39 2.52 -17.48
C GLU A 213 -4.48 1.77 -16.71
N PHE A 214 -4.15 0.57 -16.20
CA PHE A 214 -5.04 -0.23 -15.38
C PHE A 214 -5.57 0.52 -14.14
N VAL A 215 -4.70 1.31 -13.50
CA VAL A 215 -5.06 2.11 -12.32
C VAL A 215 -5.85 3.35 -12.71
N LEU A 216 -5.47 4.03 -13.80
CA LEU A 216 -6.18 5.21 -14.29
C LEU A 216 -7.63 4.87 -14.71
N GLU A 217 -7.86 3.74 -15.36
CA GLU A 217 -9.22 3.28 -15.71
C GLU A 217 -10.09 3.06 -14.45
N ARG A 218 -9.49 2.59 -13.36
CA ARG A 218 -10.18 2.42 -12.07
C ARG A 218 -10.49 3.74 -11.40
N LEU A 219 -9.51 4.65 -11.36
CA LEU A 219 -9.74 6.02 -10.90
C LEU A 219 -10.83 6.71 -11.74
N LYS A 220 -10.85 6.52 -13.06
CA LYS A 220 -11.88 7.06 -13.96
C LYS A 220 -13.26 6.59 -13.54
N ARG A 221 -13.42 5.27 -13.31
CA ARG A 221 -14.68 4.66 -12.84
C ARG A 221 -15.12 5.21 -11.48
N TRP A 222 -14.19 5.41 -10.55
CA TRP A 222 -14.49 5.96 -9.22
C TRP A 222 -14.91 7.43 -9.30
N ILE A 223 -14.12 8.27 -9.97
CA ILE A 223 -14.37 9.72 -10.13
C ILE A 223 -15.70 9.94 -10.85
N SER A 224 -16.00 9.13 -11.86
CA SER A 224 -17.27 9.19 -12.59
C SER A 224 -18.50 8.93 -11.70
N LYS A 225 -18.32 8.22 -10.59
CA LYS A 225 -19.35 7.95 -9.57
C LYS A 225 -19.31 8.94 -8.40
N GLY A 226 -18.47 9.97 -8.47
CA GLY A 226 -18.32 10.96 -7.40
C GLY A 226 -17.52 10.44 -6.22
N LYS A 227 -16.78 9.35 -6.41
CA LYS A 227 -15.84 8.81 -5.44
C LYS A 227 -14.43 9.23 -5.85
N PHE A 228 -13.73 9.91 -4.97
CA PHE A 228 -12.28 10.02 -5.04
C PHE A 228 -11.73 9.32 -3.80
N PRO A 229 -10.57 8.65 -3.86
CA PRO A 229 -10.01 8.02 -2.67
C PRO A 229 -9.85 9.10 -1.59
N ASP A 230 -10.66 9.00 -0.54
CA ASP A 230 -10.72 9.94 0.57
C ASP A 230 -9.68 9.57 1.64
N SER A 231 -9.77 10.16 2.83
CA SER A 231 -8.91 9.86 3.97
C SER A 231 -8.87 8.37 4.36
N HIS A 232 -9.91 7.56 4.06
CA HIS A 232 -9.89 6.11 4.25
C HIS A 232 -8.99 5.37 3.24
N HIS A 233 -8.69 6.01 2.12
CA HIS A 233 -7.80 5.55 1.05
C HIS A 233 -6.51 6.39 0.96
N GLY A 234 -6.20 7.16 2.00
CA GLY A 234 -5.11 8.15 2.00
C GLY A 234 -3.75 7.59 1.60
N MET A 235 -3.51 6.28 1.78
CA MET A 235 -2.30 5.62 1.30
C MET A 235 -2.16 5.62 -0.23
N LEU A 236 -3.27 5.44 -0.98
CA LEU A 236 -3.23 5.45 -2.44
C LEU A 236 -2.91 6.85 -2.94
N VAL A 237 -3.62 7.87 -2.47
CA VAL A 237 -3.35 9.27 -2.83
C VAL A 237 -1.91 9.65 -2.47
N ALA A 238 -1.48 9.38 -1.25
CA ALA A 238 -0.11 9.65 -0.81
C ALA A 238 0.94 8.95 -1.67
N HIS A 239 0.66 7.74 -2.15
CA HIS A 239 1.54 7.04 -3.09
C HIS A 239 1.53 7.70 -4.48
N LEU A 240 0.35 8.02 -5.02
CA LEU A 240 0.21 8.69 -6.33
C LEU A 240 0.92 10.04 -6.35
N LYS A 241 0.90 10.80 -5.24
CA LYS A 241 1.66 12.06 -5.08
C LYS A 241 3.18 11.89 -5.17
N LYS A 242 3.73 10.70 -4.89
CA LYS A 242 5.16 10.44 -5.08
C LYS A 242 5.54 10.31 -6.56
N HIS A 243 4.56 10.24 -7.44
CA HIS A 243 4.71 10.14 -8.88
C HIS A 243 4.11 11.38 -9.57
N ASP A 244 4.23 11.43 -10.90
CA ASP A 244 3.56 12.45 -11.71
C ASP A 244 2.03 12.30 -11.62
N THR A 245 1.36 13.29 -11.02
CA THR A 245 -0.10 13.33 -10.84
C THR A 245 -0.84 13.95 -12.02
N SER A 246 -0.12 14.55 -13.00
CA SER A 246 -0.74 15.30 -14.11
C SER A 246 -1.76 14.46 -14.90
N PRO A 247 -1.53 13.18 -15.20
CA PRO A 247 -2.49 12.31 -15.90
C PRO A 247 -3.75 12.00 -15.09
N ILE A 248 -3.71 12.05 -13.76
CA ILE A 248 -4.91 11.92 -12.93
C ILE A 248 -5.72 13.22 -13.00
N ILE A 249 -5.05 14.37 -12.99
CA ILE A 249 -5.72 15.68 -13.15
C ILE A 249 -6.31 15.82 -14.56
N ALA A 250 -5.59 15.40 -15.59
CA ALA A 250 -6.08 15.38 -16.98
C ALA A 250 -7.30 14.46 -17.14
N LEU A 251 -7.35 13.34 -16.42
CA LEU A 251 -8.51 12.45 -16.39
C LEU A 251 -9.75 13.15 -15.78
N ILE A 252 -9.56 13.94 -14.72
CA ILE A 252 -10.64 14.73 -14.11
C ILE A 252 -11.12 15.79 -15.10
N GLU A 253 -10.17 16.48 -15.76
CA GLU A 253 -10.46 17.47 -16.80
C GLU A 253 -11.31 16.87 -17.93
N GLU A 254 -10.89 15.73 -18.48
CA GLU A 254 -11.62 14.98 -19.52
C GLU A 254 -13.04 14.62 -19.06
N LEU A 255 -13.20 14.14 -17.82
CA LEU A 255 -14.51 13.79 -17.30
C LEU A 255 -15.42 15.01 -17.17
N ILE A 256 -14.91 16.16 -16.70
CA ILE A 256 -15.69 17.40 -16.65
C ILE A 256 -16.10 17.84 -18.07
N ASP A 257 -15.17 17.76 -19.03
CA ASP A 257 -15.41 18.14 -20.42
C ASP A 257 -16.45 17.25 -21.11
N SER A 258 -16.55 16.00 -20.69
CA SER A 258 -17.62 15.09 -21.11
C SER A 258 -18.99 15.35 -20.45
N GLY A 259 -19.09 16.35 -19.57
CA GLY A 259 -20.31 16.71 -18.86
C GLY A 259 -20.56 15.89 -17.58
N ASN A 260 -19.55 15.20 -17.04
CA ASN A 260 -19.70 14.42 -15.83
C ASN A 260 -19.80 15.33 -14.58
N ARG A 261 -21.03 15.52 -14.08
CA ARG A 261 -21.30 16.35 -12.90
C ARG A 261 -20.64 15.84 -11.62
N ASN A 262 -20.45 14.53 -11.49
CA ASN A 262 -19.81 13.95 -10.31
C ASN A 262 -18.31 14.29 -10.29
N ALA A 263 -17.64 14.23 -11.44
CA ALA A 263 -16.26 14.66 -11.58
C ALA A 263 -16.09 16.14 -11.21
N LEU A 264 -16.99 17.00 -11.67
CA LEU A 264 -17.01 18.43 -11.30
C LEU A 264 -17.15 18.63 -9.78
N TYR A 265 -17.99 17.82 -9.13
CA TYR A 265 -18.20 17.91 -7.68
C TYR A 265 -16.94 17.56 -6.87
N VAL A 266 -16.18 16.54 -7.29
CA VAL A 266 -14.98 16.08 -6.58
C VAL A 266 -13.69 16.80 -7.01
N ALA A 267 -13.72 17.55 -8.12
CA ALA A 267 -12.53 18.14 -8.74
C ALA A 267 -11.71 19.00 -7.78
N ALA A 268 -12.36 19.85 -6.98
CA ALA A 268 -11.65 20.72 -6.02
C ALA A 268 -10.86 19.91 -4.98
N ASN A 269 -11.48 18.87 -4.41
CA ASN A 269 -10.83 17.97 -3.46
C ASN A 269 -9.70 17.19 -4.12
N CYS A 270 -9.88 16.75 -5.37
CA CYS A 270 -8.83 16.04 -6.10
C CYS A 270 -7.62 16.94 -6.36
N LEU A 271 -7.83 18.18 -6.79
CA LEU A 271 -6.75 19.13 -7.01
C LEU A 271 -5.99 19.43 -5.72
N GLU A 272 -6.71 19.63 -4.62
CA GLU A 272 -6.09 19.78 -3.30
C GLU A 272 -5.19 18.60 -2.95
N GLU A 273 -5.73 17.39 -3.08
CA GLU A 273 -5.04 16.15 -2.70
C GLU A 273 -3.87 15.82 -3.64
N LEU A 274 -3.97 16.11 -4.93
CA LEU A 274 -2.97 15.70 -5.93
C LEU A 274 -1.85 16.72 -6.17
N THR A 275 -2.05 17.99 -5.80
CA THR A 275 -1.03 19.03 -5.94
C THR A 275 -0.05 19.04 -4.77
N GLN A 276 1.18 19.46 -5.03
CA GLN A 276 2.26 19.54 -4.05
C GLN A 276 2.28 20.88 -3.30
N SER A 277 1.64 21.91 -3.85
CA SER A 277 1.64 23.25 -3.27
C SER A 277 0.38 24.05 -3.66
N ILE A 278 0.07 25.07 -2.87
CA ILE A 278 -0.99 26.04 -3.19
C ILE A 278 -0.73 26.71 -4.54
N SER A 279 0.52 27.06 -4.85
CA SER A 279 0.88 27.68 -6.13
C SER A 279 0.56 26.79 -7.33
N GLU A 280 0.80 25.48 -7.23
CA GLU A 280 0.44 24.51 -8.26
C GLU A 280 -1.08 24.38 -8.40
N TRP A 281 -1.81 24.30 -7.27
CA TRP A 281 -3.27 24.29 -7.26
C TRP A 281 -3.87 25.54 -7.92
N LEU A 282 -3.31 26.72 -7.62
CA LEU A 282 -3.70 27.97 -8.27
C LEU A 282 -3.40 27.96 -9.77
N GLY A 283 -2.29 27.37 -10.21
CA GLY A 283 -1.99 27.21 -11.63
C GLY A 283 -3.08 26.45 -12.39
N TRP A 284 -3.69 25.44 -11.76
CA TRP A 284 -4.85 24.74 -12.34
C TRP A 284 -6.12 25.60 -12.34
N CYS A 285 -6.35 26.38 -11.28
CA CYS A 285 -7.47 27.34 -11.25
C CYS A 285 -7.34 28.41 -12.35
N GLU A 286 -6.14 28.92 -12.59
CA GLU A 286 -5.82 29.89 -13.65
C GLU A 286 -6.04 29.28 -15.04
N LYS A 287 -5.59 28.03 -15.25
CA LYS A 287 -5.83 27.29 -16.49
C LYS A 287 -7.33 27.17 -16.80
N TRP A 288 -8.15 26.89 -15.78
CA TRP A 288 -9.59 26.69 -15.93
C TRP A 288 -10.42 27.97 -15.82
N GLU A 289 -9.80 29.13 -15.60
CA GLU A 289 -10.48 30.38 -15.27
C GLU A 289 -11.52 30.80 -16.31
N SER A 290 -11.25 30.56 -17.60
CA SER A 290 -12.12 30.98 -18.71
C SER A 290 -13.17 29.95 -19.11
N ASP A 291 -13.18 28.78 -18.49
CA ASP A 291 -14.07 27.68 -18.83
C ASP A 291 -15.29 27.63 -17.89
N SER A 292 -16.46 28.00 -18.41
CA SER A 292 -17.70 28.04 -17.65
C SER A 292 -18.17 26.68 -17.15
N ASN A 293 -17.76 25.57 -17.79
CA ASN A 293 -18.09 24.22 -17.30
C ASN A 293 -17.27 23.85 -16.06
N LYS A 294 -16.08 24.43 -15.91
CA LYS A 294 -15.15 24.17 -14.81
C LYS A 294 -15.23 25.22 -13.70
N GLU A 295 -15.87 26.36 -13.95
CA GLU A 295 -16.05 27.47 -13.00
C GLU A 295 -16.50 27.02 -11.59
N PRO A 296 -17.49 26.11 -11.41
CA PRO A 296 -17.87 25.65 -10.07
C PRO A 296 -16.74 24.96 -9.29
N ALA A 297 -15.88 24.21 -9.98
CA ALA A 297 -14.71 23.60 -9.35
C ALA A 297 -13.66 24.65 -8.97
N VAL A 298 -13.41 25.63 -9.85
CA VAL A 298 -12.47 26.74 -9.59
C VAL A 298 -12.91 27.56 -8.39
N ILE A 299 -14.19 27.96 -8.31
CA ILE A 299 -14.72 28.74 -7.17
C ILE A 299 -14.57 27.95 -5.87
N ARG A 300 -14.89 26.65 -5.88
CA ARG A 300 -14.75 25.78 -4.69
C ARG A 300 -13.28 25.63 -4.26
N SER A 301 -12.36 25.49 -5.22
CA SER A 301 -10.92 25.47 -4.93
C SER A 301 -10.44 26.79 -4.34
N LEU A 302 -10.82 27.94 -4.90
CA LEU A 302 -10.43 29.25 -4.39
C LEU A 302 -10.93 29.50 -2.97
N LEU A 303 -12.14 29.06 -2.64
CA LEU A 303 -12.67 29.11 -1.27
C LEU A 303 -11.77 28.37 -0.28
N GLU A 304 -11.36 27.14 -0.61
CA GLU A 304 -10.53 26.31 0.26
C GLU A 304 -9.10 26.86 0.39
N ILE A 305 -8.49 27.29 -0.73
CA ILE A 305 -7.17 27.94 -0.75
C ILE A 305 -7.17 29.19 0.13
N LEU A 306 -8.14 30.09 -0.06
CA LEU A 306 -8.21 31.34 0.71
C LEU A 306 -8.50 31.08 2.19
N SER A 307 -9.28 30.05 2.51
CA SER A 307 -9.52 29.64 3.91
C SER A 307 -8.22 29.22 4.61
N ARG A 308 -7.33 28.51 3.91
CA ARG A 308 -6.00 28.13 4.43
C ARG A 308 -5.07 29.33 4.55
N LEU A 309 -5.11 30.24 3.58
CA LEU A 309 -4.25 31.43 3.56
C LEU A 309 -4.72 32.56 4.48
N LYS A 310 -5.90 32.43 5.10
CA LYS A 310 -6.51 33.46 5.95
C LYS A 310 -5.63 33.89 7.13
N THR A 311 -4.83 32.97 7.67
CA THR A 311 -3.98 33.22 8.86
C THR A 311 -2.54 33.61 8.52
N TYR A 312 -2.15 33.59 7.25
CA TYR A 312 -0.79 33.90 6.81
C TYR A 312 -0.66 35.38 6.44
N GLU A 313 0.55 35.94 6.56
CA GLU A 313 0.87 37.25 5.98
C GLU A 313 0.62 37.28 4.46
N ALA A 314 0.59 38.48 3.87
CA ALA A 314 0.39 38.63 2.43
C ALA A 314 1.43 37.83 1.64
N SER A 315 0.98 36.74 1.02
CA SER A 315 1.78 35.91 0.11
C SER A 315 1.38 36.17 -1.34
N GLY A 316 2.31 35.94 -2.27
CA GLY A 316 2.01 36.03 -3.72
C GLY A 316 0.85 35.13 -4.13
N ASP A 317 0.74 33.93 -3.54
CA ASP A 317 -0.37 33.01 -3.78
C ASP A 317 -1.71 33.56 -3.27
N ARG A 318 -1.73 34.24 -2.11
CA ARG A 318 -2.95 34.89 -1.60
C ARG A 318 -3.43 36.00 -2.52
N ILE A 319 -2.50 36.81 -3.05
CA ILE A 319 -2.82 37.87 -4.00
C ILE A 319 -3.38 37.27 -5.29
N ARG A 320 -2.71 36.26 -5.88
CA ARG A 320 -3.17 35.54 -7.09
C ARG A 320 -4.57 34.95 -6.91
N ALA A 321 -4.84 34.33 -5.76
CA ALA A 321 -6.16 33.77 -5.45
C ALA A 321 -7.25 34.85 -5.37
N ILE A 322 -6.96 35.99 -4.72
CA ILE A 322 -7.89 37.13 -4.64
C ILE A 322 -8.15 37.73 -6.03
N GLU A 323 -7.10 37.91 -6.84
CA GLU A 323 -7.23 38.42 -8.21
C GLU A 323 -8.14 37.52 -9.06
N LEU A 324 -8.01 36.20 -8.94
CA LEU A 324 -8.93 35.26 -9.60
C LEU A 324 -10.37 35.43 -9.13
N VAL A 325 -10.62 35.52 -7.82
CA VAL A 325 -11.97 35.76 -7.28
C VAL A 325 -12.55 37.08 -7.81
N GLN A 326 -11.75 38.15 -7.87
CA GLN A 326 -12.18 39.44 -8.42
C GLN A 326 -12.59 39.34 -9.90
N LYS A 327 -11.89 38.53 -10.71
CA LYS A 327 -12.28 38.28 -12.10
C LYS A 327 -13.63 37.58 -12.21
N PHE A 328 -13.88 36.55 -11.39
CA PHE A 328 -15.17 35.85 -11.36
C PHE A 328 -16.30 36.76 -10.86
N ALA A 329 -16.06 37.56 -9.81
CA ALA A 329 -17.03 38.54 -9.30
C ALA A 329 -17.40 39.57 -10.39
N SER A 330 -16.40 40.09 -11.11
CA SER A 330 -16.62 41.05 -12.20
C SER A 330 -17.46 40.47 -13.33
N ARG A 331 -17.22 39.21 -13.74
CA ARG A 331 -18.04 38.51 -14.75
C ARG A 331 -19.48 38.28 -14.29
N SER A 332 -19.67 38.09 -13.00
CA SER A 332 -20.98 37.90 -12.36
C SER A 332 -21.66 39.22 -11.96
N ASN A 333 -21.07 40.37 -12.30
CA ASN A 333 -21.54 41.70 -11.91
C ASN A 333 -21.72 41.86 -10.37
N ILE A 334 -20.84 41.23 -9.61
CA ILE A 334 -20.75 41.33 -8.14
C ILE A 334 -19.68 42.37 -7.81
N ASP A 335 -20.05 43.38 -7.01
CA ASP A 335 -19.07 44.31 -6.44
C ASP A 335 -18.27 43.60 -5.34
N TYR A 336 -17.04 43.19 -5.69
CA TYR A 336 -16.15 42.46 -4.79
C TYR A 336 -15.81 43.27 -3.54
N GLU A 337 -15.49 44.57 -3.68
CA GLU A 337 -15.09 45.42 -2.56
C GLU A 337 -16.26 45.60 -1.59
N ASP A 338 -17.46 45.87 -2.10
CA ASP A 338 -18.65 45.99 -1.25
C ASP A 338 -19.01 44.66 -0.57
N SER A 339 -18.91 43.55 -1.30
CA SER A 339 -19.23 42.21 -0.81
C SER A 339 -18.24 41.70 0.23
N THR A 340 -16.98 42.16 0.20
CA THR A 340 -15.91 41.66 1.08
C THR A 340 -15.44 42.65 2.13
N LYS A 341 -15.98 43.90 2.18
CA LYS A 341 -15.61 44.94 3.16
C LYS A 341 -15.64 44.55 4.64
N HIS A 342 -16.41 43.52 4.99
CA HIS A 342 -16.55 43.01 6.35
C HIS A 342 -15.56 41.88 6.69
N ILE A 343 -14.82 41.38 5.70
CA ILE A 343 -13.84 40.31 5.85
C ILE A 343 -12.48 40.94 6.18
N SER A 344 -12.02 40.77 7.42
CA SER A 344 -10.65 41.14 7.81
C SER A 344 -9.70 39.97 7.52
N LEU A 345 -8.80 40.11 6.55
CA LEU A 345 -7.82 39.09 6.15
C LEU A 345 -6.51 39.13 6.96
N GLY A 346 -6.53 39.72 8.17
CA GLY A 346 -5.31 40.07 8.90
C GLY A 346 -4.58 41.23 8.20
N LYS A 347 -3.84 42.05 8.97
CA LYS A 347 -3.28 43.34 8.51
C LYS A 347 -2.67 43.28 7.11
N TYR A 348 -3.34 43.89 6.14
CA TYR A 348 -2.67 44.61 5.06
C TYR A 348 -2.01 45.83 5.70
N SER A 349 -0.73 45.74 6.07
CA SER A 349 0.06 46.95 6.25
C SER A 349 0.45 47.49 4.87
N HIS A 350 -0.51 48.09 4.16
CA HIS A 350 -0.20 48.95 3.04
C HIS A 350 -1.12 50.18 3.03
N GLU A 351 -0.78 51.15 3.90
CA GLU A 351 -0.68 52.52 3.40
C GLU A 351 0.47 52.52 2.39
N GLY A 352 0.18 52.63 1.09
CA GLY A 352 1.25 52.75 0.08
C GLY A 352 0.99 52.26 -1.34
N CYS A 353 -0.20 51.79 -1.73
CA CYS A 353 -0.51 51.57 -3.16
C CYS A 353 -0.96 52.86 -3.87
N ALA A 354 -0.19 53.93 -3.65
CA ALA A 354 -0.23 55.13 -4.47
C ALA A 354 1.23 55.48 -4.82
N ASN A 355 1.52 55.47 -6.13
CA ASN A 355 2.81 55.73 -6.80
C ASN A 355 3.73 54.48 -6.84
N THR A 356 4.15 53.93 -7.99
CA THR A 356 4.43 54.55 -9.30
C THR A 356 4.49 53.46 -10.38
N ARG A 357 3.68 53.60 -11.43
CA ARG A 357 4.13 53.29 -12.79
C ARG A 357 5.15 54.38 -13.16
N GLN A 358 6.44 54.10 -13.10
CA GLN A 358 7.44 54.86 -13.87
C GLN A 358 8.77 54.08 -13.97
N GLU A 359 9.02 53.63 -15.20
CA GLU A 359 10.29 53.64 -15.93
C GLU A 359 11.52 52.87 -15.42
N ASN A 360 11.95 51.95 -16.28
CA ASN A 360 13.31 51.47 -16.50
C ASN A 360 14.42 52.48 -16.10
N ARG A 361 15.44 51.99 -15.38
CA ARG A 361 16.86 52.14 -15.77
C ARG A 361 17.80 51.30 -14.89
N TYR A 362 18.64 50.53 -15.58
CA TYR A 362 19.87 49.88 -15.13
C TYR A 362 20.61 50.54 -13.97
N THR A 363 21.16 49.74 -13.04
CA THR A 363 22.63 49.53 -12.94
C THR A 363 23.00 48.46 -11.90
N LEU A 364 23.87 47.55 -12.35
CA LEU A 364 24.72 46.69 -11.52
C LEU A 364 25.58 47.54 -10.56
N LYS A 365 25.81 47.04 -9.34
CA LYS A 365 27.16 46.74 -8.82
C LYS A 365 27.11 46.04 -7.45
N ARG A 366 27.87 44.94 -7.37
CA ARG A 366 28.36 44.25 -6.17
C ARG A 366 29.28 45.16 -5.35
N PRO A 367 29.50 44.85 -4.06
CA PRO A 367 30.68 44.05 -3.68
C PRO A 367 30.35 42.59 -3.33
#